data_AF-X1FAJ1-F1
#
_entry.id   AF-X1FAJ1-F1
#
_cell.length_a   1.000
_cell.length_b   1.000
_cell.length_c   1.000
_cell.angle_alpha   90.00
_cell.angle_beta   90.00
_cell.angle_gamma   90.00
#
_symmetry.space_group_name_H-M   'P 1'
#
loop_
_entity.id
_entity.type
_entity.pdbx_description
1 polymer ?
#
loop_
_entity_poly.entity_id
_entity_poly.type
_entity_poly.pdbx_seq_one_letter_code
_entity_poly.pdbx_strand_id
1 'polypeptide(L)'
;MQSFKSATVLAGGVADRGETCGALIGALMALGLVIGREKMEDEPTFSNALDACQDLIERFKEGLQKQFGFKKKLESTLCKDIQERIYGRYFSSRDEKGLADEKEEQAFLDAGGHTEKGCLTTCAIAAEVAAQKLFKLREK
;
A
#
# COMPACT_ATOMS: atom_id res chain seq x y z
N MET A 1 -4.03 -6.80 -17.45
CA MET A 1 -5.40 -6.30 -17.14
C MET A 1 -6.04 -7.00 -15.95
N GLN A 2 -5.91 -8.33 -15.77
CA GLN A 2 -6.57 -9.05 -14.66
C GLN A 2 -6.14 -8.58 -13.25
N SER A 3 -4.84 -8.39 -13.02
CA SER A 3 -4.33 -7.92 -11.72
C SER A 3 -4.83 -6.53 -11.34
N PHE A 4 -4.99 -5.63 -12.32
CA PHE A 4 -5.55 -4.29 -12.09
C PHE A 4 -7.02 -4.38 -11.69
N LYS A 5 -7.81 -5.19 -12.41
CA LYS A 5 -9.23 -5.43 -12.10
C LYS A 5 -9.42 -6.05 -10.72
N SER A 6 -8.59 -7.03 -10.33
CA SER A 6 -8.67 -7.65 -9.00
C SER A 6 -8.24 -6.69 -7.90
N ALA A 7 -7.25 -5.84 -8.14
CA ALA A 7 -6.75 -4.90 -7.15
C ALA A 7 -7.62 -3.65 -6.97
N THR A 8 -8.56 -3.36 -7.88
CA THR A 8 -9.46 -2.19 -7.79
C THR A 8 -10.17 -2.10 -6.45
N VAL A 9 -10.60 -3.23 -5.88
CA VAL A 9 -11.29 -3.24 -4.59
C VAL A 9 -10.39 -2.76 -3.45
N LEU A 10 -9.06 -2.84 -3.58
CA LEU A 10 -8.12 -2.44 -2.53
C LEU A 10 -7.96 -0.92 -2.35
N ALA A 11 -8.66 -0.13 -3.17
CA ALA A 11 -8.63 1.34 -3.12
C ALA A 11 -9.11 1.89 -1.77
N GLY A 12 -8.54 3.04 -1.37
CA GLY A 12 -8.85 3.71 -0.09
C GLY A 12 -8.53 2.88 1.17
N GLY A 13 -7.81 1.77 1.02
CA GLY A 13 -7.69 0.75 2.08
C GLY A 13 -8.86 -0.23 2.03
N VAL A 14 -8.70 -1.26 1.19
CA VAL A 14 -9.52 -2.49 1.04
C VAL A 14 -10.95 -2.36 0.54
N ALA A 15 -11.66 -1.28 0.85
CA ALA A 15 -12.92 -0.91 0.21
C ALA A 15 -13.28 0.48 0.74
N ASP A 16 -12.30 1.39 0.73
CA ASP A 16 -12.41 2.72 1.32
C ASP A 16 -12.64 2.72 2.84
N ARG A 17 -12.04 1.75 3.54
CA ARG A 17 -12.17 1.59 5.00
C ARG A 17 -10.97 2.13 5.78
N GLY A 18 -10.00 2.73 5.08
CA GLY A 18 -8.78 3.26 5.69
C GLY A 18 -7.84 2.16 6.21
N GLU A 19 -8.07 0.90 5.84
CA GLU A 19 -7.25 -0.26 6.22
C GLU A 19 -5.92 -0.29 5.47
N THR A 20 -5.18 -1.40 5.52
CA THR A 20 -3.85 -1.51 4.88
C THR A 20 -3.86 -1.01 3.44
N CYS A 21 -2.86 -0.19 3.11
CA CYS A 21 -2.69 0.41 1.78
C CYS A 21 -2.74 -0.65 0.67
N GLY A 22 -3.66 -0.49 -0.28
CA GLY A 22 -3.83 -1.43 -1.39
C GLY A 22 -2.58 -1.58 -2.27
N ALA A 23 -1.79 -0.51 -2.42
CA ALA A 23 -0.54 -0.58 -3.16
C ALA A 23 0.49 -1.49 -2.47
N LEU A 24 0.57 -1.42 -1.13
CA LEU A 24 1.44 -2.31 -0.35
C LEU A 24 0.95 -3.75 -0.42
N ILE A 25 -0.37 -3.99 -0.34
CA ILE A 25 -0.93 -5.34 -0.52
C ILE A 25 -0.51 -5.90 -1.89
N GLY A 26 -0.65 -5.12 -2.96
CA GLY A 26 -0.23 -5.53 -4.30
C GLY A 26 1.28 -5.84 -4.38
N ALA A 27 2.12 -5.02 -3.75
CA ALA A 27 3.56 -5.25 -3.66
C ALA A 27 3.91 -6.56 -2.93
N LEU A 28 3.25 -6.83 -1.80
CA LEU A 28 3.43 -8.06 -1.02
C LEU A 28 2.92 -9.30 -1.78
N MET A 29 1.80 -9.18 -2.49
CA MET A 29 1.29 -10.26 -3.35
C MET A 29 2.29 -10.60 -4.46
N ALA A 30 2.85 -9.58 -5.13
CA ALA A 30 3.86 -9.80 -6.16
C ALA A 30 5.11 -10.49 -5.62
N LEU A 31 5.56 -10.12 -4.42
CA LEU A 31 6.66 -10.80 -3.74
C LEU A 31 6.30 -12.24 -3.37
N GLY A 32 5.10 -12.45 -2.82
CA GLY A 32 4.59 -13.78 -2.43
C GLY A 32 4.49 -14.77 -3.59
N LEU A 33 4.25 -14.30 -4.82
CA LEU A 33 4.30 -15.17 -6.01
C LEU A 33 5.68 -15.78 -6.28
N VAL A 34 6.75 -15.23 -5.70
CA VAL A 34 8.13 -15.70 -5.91
C VAL A 34 8.66 -16.50 -4.73
N ILE A 35 8.32 -16.08 -3.51
CA ILE A 35 8.90 -16.65 -2.27
C ILE A 35 7.87 -17.33 -1.36
N GLY A 36 6.59 -17.29 -1.73
CA GLY A 36 5.51 -17.85 -0.93
C GLY A 36 5.50 -19.37 -0.94
N ARG A 37 4.80 -19.96 0.04
CA ARG A 37 4.61 -21.40 0.13
C ARG A 37 3.55 -21.88 -0.86
N GLU A 38 3.77 -23.06 -1.43
CA GLU A 38 2.79 -23.78 -2.28
C GLU A 38 1.82 -24.66 -1.48
N LYS A 39 2.24 -25.05 -0.27
CA LYS A 39 1.46 -25.92 0.64
C LYS A 39 1.37 -25.26 2.01
N MET A 40 0.25 -25.47 2.70
CA MET A 40 0.01 -24.85 4.00
C MET A 40 0.99 -25.33 5.07
N GLU A 41 1.47 -26.56 4.96
CA GLU A 41 2.36 -27.21 5.94
C GLU A 41 3.83 -26.80 5.81
N ASP A 42 4.20 -26.07 4.75
CA ASP A 42 5.58 -25.59 4.55
C ASP A 42 5.83 -24.34 5.41
N GLU A 43 6.03 -24.59 6.70
CA GLU A 43 6.35 -23.58 7.71
C GLU A 43 7.70 -22.87 7.49
N PRO A 44 8.79 -23.56 7.05
CA PRO A 44 10.04 -22.88 6.73
C PRO A 44 9.89 -21.82 5.63
N THR A 45 9.21 -22.14 4.52
CA THR A 45 8.98 -21.17 3.44
C THR A 45 8.05 -20.05 3.90
N PHE A 46 7.01 -20.37 4.69
CA PHE A 46 6.15 -19.37 5.31
C PHE A 46 6.94 -18.33 6.11
N SER A 47 7.77 -18.78 7.05
CA SER A 47 8.55 -17.90 7.92
C SER A 47 9.50 -17.02 7.11
N ASN A 48 10.25 -17.62 6.16
CA ASN A 48 11.18 -16.88 5.31
C ASN A 48 10.47 -15.82 4.44
N ALA A 49 9.28 -16.13 3.94
CA ALA A 49 8.46 -15.19 3.17
C ALA A 49 8.00 -14.01 4.03
N LEU A 50 7.56 -14.26 5.27
CA LEU A 50 7.17 -13.20 6.20
C LEU A 50 8.33 -12.27 6.51
N ASP A 51 9.52 -12.79 6.80
CA ASP A 51 10.70 -11.98 7.09
C ASP A 51 11.08 -11.09 5.89
N ALA A 52 11.02 -11.63 4.68
CA ALA A 52 11.25 -10.86 3.46
C ALA A 52 10.21 -9.75 3.24
N CYS A 53 8.96 -9.99 3.62
CA CYS A 53 7.87 -9.01 3.58
C CYS A 53 8.05 -7.90 4.62
N GLN A 54 8.57 -8.20 5.82
CA GLN A 54 8.85 -7.17 6.84
C GLN A 54 9.84 -6.12 6.33
N ASP A 55 10.94 -6.55 5.69
CA ASP A 55 11.90 -5.64 5.07
C ASP A 55 11.26 -4.76 3.97
N LEU A 56 10.38 -5.33 3.14
CA LEU A 56 9.66 -4.56 2.13
C LEU A 56 8.76 -3.49 2.75
N ILE A 57 8.01 -3.85 3.80
CA ILE A 57 7.13 -2.92 4.53
C ILE A 57 7.92 -1.76 5.11
N GLU A 58 9.06 -2.02 5.74
CA GLU A 58 9.88 -0.97 6.33
C GLU A 58 10.47 -0.04 5.28
N ARG A 59 10.95 -0.58 4.16
CA ARG A 59 11.43 0.21 3.02
C ARG A 59 10.32 1.04 2.36
N PHE A 60 9.10 0.52 2.31
CA PHE A 60 7.93 1.27 1.86
C PHE A 60 7.68 2.48 2.76
N LYS A 61 7.63 2.28 4.08
CA LYS A 61 7.43 3.36 5.06
C LYS A 61 8.55 4.40 5.00
N GLU A 62 9.80 3.97 4.83
CA GLU A 62 10.96 4.85 4.64
C GLU A 62 10.86 5.65 3.34
N GLY A 63 10.45 5.01 2.25
CA GLY A 63 10.20 5.67 0.97
C GLY A 63 9.15 6.77 1.09
N LEU A 64 8.02 6.49 1.76
CA LEU A 64 7.00 7.49 2.05
C LEU A 64 7.54 8.64 2.91
N GLN A 65 8.23 8.31 4.00
CA GLN A 65 8.83 9.31 4.87
C GLN A 65 9.76 10.25 4.09
N LYS A 66 10.65 9.69 3.26
CA LYS A 66 11.61 10.46 2.48
C LYS A 66 10.91 11.32 1.43
N GLN A 67 9.97 10.74 0.69
CA GLN A 67 9.31 11.42 -0.42
C GLN A 67 8.40 12.56 0.03
N PHE A 68 7.65 12.36 1.12
CA PHE A 68 6.69 13.34 1.63
C PHE A 68 7.25 14.17 2.81
N GLY A 69 8.49 13.92 3.23
CA GLY A 69 9.15 14.70 4.28
C GLY A 69 8.53 14.51 5.68
N PHE A 70 8.04 13.31 6.01
CA PHE A 70 7.46 13.08 7.33
C PHE A 70 8.52 13.22 8.43
N LYS A 71 8.18 13.92 9.52
CA LYS A 71 9.08 14.08 10.68
C LYS A 71 9.47 12.75 11.33
N LYS A 72 8.56 11.79 11.29
CA LYS A 72 8.76 10.43 11.80
C LYS A 72 8.23 9.44 10.75
N LYS A 73 8.82 8.25 10.75
CA LYS A 73 8.30 7.12 9.97
C LYS A 73 6.88 6.79 10.41
N LEU A 74 6.09 6.22 9.49
CA LEU A 74 4.78 5.68 9.83
C LEU A 74 4.93 4.43 10.69
N GLU A 75 4.14 4.34 11.76
CA GLU A 75 4.10 3.16 12.62
C GLU A 75 3.27 2.03 11.98
N SER A 76 2.23 2.39 11.24
CA SER A 76 1.31 1.46 10.60
C SER A 76 1.45 1.42 9.07
N THR A 77 0.67 0.55 8.44
CA THR A 77 0.49 0.47 6.99
C THR A 77 -0.91 0.89 6.55
N LEU A 78 -1.70 1.48 7.46
CA LEU A 78 -3.08 1.87 7.22
C LEU A 78 -3.15 3.04 6.26
N CYS A 79 -4.06 2.97 5.28
CA CYS A 79 -4.26 4.01 4.30
C CYS A 79 -4.69 5.31 4.98
N LYS A 80 -5.53 5.24 6.03
CA LYS A 80 -5.92 6.42 6.80
C LYS A 80 -4.72 7.13 7.44
N ASP A 81 -3.81 6.39 8.05
CA ASP A 81 -2.62 6.96 8.69
C ASP A 81 -1.68 7.59 7.65
N ILE A 82 -1.55 6.96 6.46
CA ILE A 82 -0.80 7.52 5.33
C ILE A 82 -1.46 8.82 4.85
N GLN A 83 -2.77 8.82 4.65
CA GLN A 83 -3.52 10.01 4.22
C GLN A 83 -3.40 11.16 5.23
N GLU A 84 -3.53 10.87 6.53
CA GLU A 84 -3.34 11.86 7.59
C GLU A 84 -1.95 12.51 7.54
N ARG A 85 -0.89 11.76 7.20
CA ARG A 85 0.45 12.32 7.04
C ARG A 85 0.62 13.18 5.79
N ILE A 86 -0.01 12.80 4.67
CA ILE A 86 0.14 13.50 3.38
C ILE A 86 -0.78 14.72 3.31
N TYR A 87 -2.04 14.55 3.66
CA TYR A 87 -3.10 15.55 3.45
C TYR A 87 -3.58 16.23 4.74
N GLY A 88 -3.15 15.74 5.91
CA GLY A 88 -3.59 16.25 7.21
C GLY A 88 -4.90 15.64 7.73
N ARG A 89 -5.60 14.84 6.92
CA ARG A 89 -6.76 14.03 7.35
C ARG A 89 -6.97 12.82 6.43
N TYR A 90 -7.79 11.87 6.89
CA TYR A 90 -8.36 10.83 6.06
C TYR A 90 -9.63 11.34 5.34
N PHE A 91 -9.82 10.88 4.10
CA PHE A 91 -11.04 11.09 3.31
C PHE A 91 -11.75 9.74 3.14
N SER A 92 -13.00 9.67 3.59
CA SER A 92 -13.87 8.52 3.36
C SER A 92 -14.83 8.88 2.24
N SER A 93 -14.68 8.28 1.06
CA SER A 93 -15.62 8.40 -0.06
C SER A 93 -16.90 7.59 0.16
N ARG A 94 -17.16 7.20 1.42
CA ARG A 94 -18.36 6.53 1.90
C ARG A 94 -18.98 7.28 3.06
N ASP A 95 -20.29 7.47 3.02
CA ASP A 95 -21.09 8.03 4.12
C ASP A 95 -21.30 7.01 5.26
N GLU A 96 -21.99 7.41 6.33
CA GLU A 96 -22.24 6.54 7.49
C GLU A 96 -23.09 5.29 7.18
N LYS A 97 -23.75 5.25 6.02
CA LYS A 97 -24.56 4.13 5.52
C LYS A 97 -23.79 3.28 4.49
N GLY A 98 -22.56 3.66 4.16
CA GLY A 98 -21.72 2.99 3.17
C GLY A 98 -22.05 3.34 1.71
N LEU A 99 -22.82 4.40 1.48
CA LEU A 99 -23.11 4.93 0.13
C LEU A 99 -21.99 5.89 -0.29
N ALA A 100 -21.85 6.11 -1.59
CA ALA A 100 -20.82 7.02 -2.11
C ALA A 100 -21.03 8.45 -1.57
N ASP A 101 -19.97 9.04 -1.04
CA ASP A 101 -19.93 10.45 -0.64
C ASP A 101 -19.08 11.24 -1.65
N GLU A 102 -19.76 11.81 -2.63
CA GLU A 102 -19.14 12.59 -3.71
C GLU A 102 -18.41 13.84 -3.18
N LYS A 103 -18.82 14.39 -2.03
CA LYS A 103 -18.17 15.58 -1.45
C LYS A 103 -16.82 15.22 -0.85
N GLU A 104 -16.75 14.11 -0.12
CA GLU A 104 -15.49 13.60 0.40
C GLU A 104 -14.57 13.13 -0.73
N GLU A 105 -15.11 12.48 -1.77
CA GLU A 105 -14.35 12.10 -2.96
C GLU A 105 -13.76 13.33 -3.65
N GLN A 106 -14.55 14.37 -3.89
CA GLN A 106 -14.04 15.61 -4.49
C GLN A 106 -13.01 16.29 -3.60
N ALA A 107 -13.21 16.32 -2.27
CA ALA A 107 -12.24 16.88 -1.34
C ALA A 107 -10.91 16.12 -1.36
N PHE A 108 -10.94 14.79 -1.53
CA PHE A 108 -9.74 13.97 -1.72
C PHE A 108 -9.02 14.31 -3.03
N LEU A 109 -9.77 14.49 -4.12
CA LEU A 109 -9.21 14.89 -5.41
C LEU A 109 -8.57 16.29 -5.35
N ASP A 110 -9.25 17.25 -4.73
CA ASP A 110 -8.77 18.63 -4.55
C ASP A 110 -7.51 18.69 -3.67
N ALA A 111 -7.39 17.78 -2.69
CA ALA A 111 -6.18 17.59 -1.89
C ALA A 111 -5.01 16.94 -2.66
N GLY A 112 -5.23 16.52 -3.91
CA GLY A 112 -4.23 15.93 -4.78
C GLY A 112 -4.17 14.41 -4.74
N GLY A 113 -5.24 13.74 -4.29
CA GLY A 113 -5.33 12.29 -4.10
C GLY A 113 -4.86 11.45 -5.30
N HIS A 114 -5.31 11.80 -6.51
CA HIS A 114 -4.92 11.15 -7.77
C HIS A 114 -3.84 11.93 -8.54
N THR A 115 -2.89 12.52 -7.82
CA THR A 115 -1.75 13.23 -8.41
C THR A 115 -0.43 12.75 -7.81
N GLU A 116 0.68 13.22 -8.37
CA GLU A 116 2.03 12.96 -7.83
C GLU A 116 2.27 13.53 -6.42
N LYS A 117 1.36 14.39 -5.93
CA LYS A 117 1.40 14.91 -4.56
C LYS A 117 0.79 13.95 -3.54
N GLY A 118 0.25 12.82 -3.98
CA GLY A 118 -0.62 11.98 -3.18
C GLY A 118 -0.49 10.48 -3.45
N CYS A 119 -1.63 9.79 -3.57
CA CYS A 119 -1.70 8.34 -3.59
C CYS A 119 -1.01 7.72 -4.82
N LEU A 120 -0.89 8.44 -5.95
CA LEU A 120 -0.13 7.92 -7.10
C LEU A 120 1.34 7.70 -6.75
N THR A 121 1.94 8.63 -6.00
CA THR A 121 3.33 8.51 -5.54
C THR A 121 3.48 7.41 -4.48
N THR A 122 2.49 7.24 -3.60
CA THR A 122 2.43 6.08 -2.69
C THR A 122 2.44 4.76 -3.47
N CYS A 123 1.66 4.66 -4.56
CA CYS A 123 1.66 3.49 -5.43
C CYS A 123 3.01 3.27 -6.12
N ALA A 124 3.64 4.35 -6.62
CA ALA A 124 4.95 4.28 -7.26
C ALA A 124 6.03 3.76 -6.29
N ILE A 125 6.04 4.26 -5.04
CA ILE A 125 6.98 3.81 -4.01
C ILE A 125 6.77 2.32 -3.70
N ALA A 126 5.52 1.87 -3.52
CA ALA A 126 5.24 0.46 -3.27
C ALA A 126 5.74 -0.44 -4.42
N ALA A 127 5.51 -0.02 -5.68
CA ALA A 127 5.98 -0.75 -6.85
C ALA A 127 7.52 -0.75 -6.93
N GLU A 128 8.17 0.37 -6.65
CA GLU A 128 9.63 0.50 -6.68
C GLU A 128 10.30 -0.40 -5.64
N VAL A 129 9.85 -0.35 -4.38
CA VAL A 129 10.47 -1.16 -3.32
C VAL A 129 10.29 -2.65 -3.56
N ALA A 130 9.13 -3.05 -4.11
CA ALA A 130 8.86 -4.42 -4.53
C ALA A 130 9.77 -4.86 -5.68
N ALA A 131 9.89 -4.04 -6.73
CA ALA A 131 10.77 -4.32 -7.86
C ALA A 131 12.22 -4.49 -7.40
N GLN A 132 12.71 -3.58 -6.55
CA GLN A 132 14.06 -3.67 -5.99
C GLN A 132 14.27 -4.94 -5.15
N LYS A 133 13.27 -5.37 -4.38
CA LYS A 133 13.34 -6.63 -3.62
C LYS A 133 13.37 -7.84 -4.54
N LEU A 134 12.51 -7.88 -5.56
CA LEU A 134 12.46 -8.94 -6.56
C LEU A 134 13.75 -9.05 -7.36
N PHE A 135 14.37 -7.93 -7.76
CA PHE A 135 15.66 -7.95 -8.44
C PHE A 135 16.76 -8.58 -7.58
N LYS A 136 16.85 -8.22 -6.30
CA LYS A 136 17.81 -8.82 -5.36
C LYS A 136 17.60 -10.32 -5.14
N LEU A 137 16.36 -10.81 -5.27
CA LEU A 137 16.06 -12.23 -5.16
C LEU A 137 16.45 -13.01 -6.41
N ARG A 138 16.42 -12.38 -7.60
CA ARG A 138 16.83 -13.01 -8.86
C ARG A 138 18.35 -13.12 -9.02
N GLU A 139 19.11 -12.28 -8.33
CA GLU A 139 20.58 -12.27 -8.36
C GLU A 139 21.22 -13.29 -7.38
N LYS A 140 20.41 -13.98 -6.58
CA LYS A 140 20.82 -15.09 -5.71
C LYS A 140 20.61 -16.42 -6.42
#